data_AF-A0A9J6H750-F1
#
_entry.id   AF-A0A9J6H750-F1
#
_cell.length_a   1.000
_cell.length_b   1.000
_cell.length_c   1.000
_cell.angle_alpha   90.00
_cell.angle_beta   90.00
_cell.angle_gamma   90.00
#
_symmetry.space_group_name_H-M   'P 1'
#
loop_
_entity.id
_entity.type
_entity.pdbx_description
1 polymer ?
#
loop_
_entity_poly.entity_id
_entity_poly.type
_entity_poly.pdbx_seq_one_letter_code
_entity_poly.pdbx_strand_id
1 'polypeptide(L)'
;MPGTPTGGREHRITNWYAFRQAREASPRSLSDLDTWVRELHQDVRQHTTLVPEEANIQKADARLSELCEALRSLRTRLKSHPRNRSLRRKIAQVQRNS
;
A
#
# COMPACT_ATOMS: atom_id res chain seq x y z
N MET A 1 9.39 -2.82 -37.58
CA MET A 1 9.81 -1.72 -36.67
C MET A 1 9.35 -2.08 -35.27
N PRO A 2 10.24 -2.42 -34.33
CA PRO A 2 9.85 -2.65 -32.94
C PRO A 2 9.54 -1.31 -32.26
N GLY A 3 8.37 -1.22 -31.61
CA GLY A 3 7.92 -0.03 -30.90
C GLY A 3 8.79 0.27 -29.67
N THR A 4 9.09 1.55 -29.45
CA THR A 4 9.75 2.03 -28.23
C THR A 4 8.84 1.81 -27.02
N PRO A 5 9.32 1.24 -25.90
CA PRO A 5 8.56 1.22 -24.67
C PRO A 5 8.37 2.68 -24.21
N THR A 6 7.12 3.13 -24.15
CA THR A 6 6.73 4.38 -23.51
C THR A 6 7.26 4.38 -22.09
N GLY A 7 8.22 5.27 -21.81
CA GLY A 7 8.81 5.46 -20.49
C GLY A 7 7.72 5.77 -19.49
N GLY A 8 7.43 4.78 -18.65
CA GLY A 8 6.42 4.88 -17.61
C GLY A 8 6.80 5.95 -16.58
N ARG A 9 5.78 6.60 -16.01
CA ARG A 9 5.98 7.72 -15.08
C ARG A 9 6.21 7.16 -13.68
N GLU A 10 7.42 7.35 -13.15
CA GLU A 10 7.74 7.04 -11.76
C GLU A 10 6.78 7.78 -10.80
N HIS A 11 5.85 7.04 -10.19
CA HIS A 11 4.95 7.60 -9.20
C HIS A 11 5.66 7.74 -7.85
N ARG A 12 5.78 8.98 -7.37
CA ARG A 12 6.40 9.30 -6.07
C ARG A 12 5.31 9.60 -5.05
N ILE A 13 5.32 8.89 -3.92
CA ILE A 13 4.40 9.14 -2.81
C ILE A 13 5.21 9.55 -1.59
N THR A 14 4.91 10.75 -1.06
CA THR A 14 5.51 11.25 0.17
C THR A 14 4.61 10.94 1.36
N ASN A 15 5.15 10.28 2.39
CA ASN A 15 4.47 10.09 3.66
C ASN A 15 4.55 11.37 4.51
N TRP A 16 3.58 12.25 4.33
CA TRP A 16 3.47 13.52 5.04
C TRP A 16 3.26 13.41 6.55
N TYR A 17 2.81 12.25 7.04
CA TYR A 17 2.63 12.02 8.47
C TYR A 17 3.97 11.72 9.14
N ALA A 18 4.73 10.77 8.59
CA ALA A 18 6.06 10.42 9.07
C ALA A 18 7.02 11.64 8.99
N PHE A 19 6.94 12.40 7.89
CA PHE A 19 7.69 13.64 7.74
C PHE A 19 7.40 14.66 8.85
N ARG A 20 6.12 14.89 9.19
CA ARG A 20 5.75 15.84 10.25
C ARG A 20 6.22 15.39 11.62
N GLN A 21 6.08 14.10 11.92
CA GLN A 21 6.55 13.53 13.18
C GLN A 21 8.06 13.66 13.35
N ALA A 22 8.84 13.42 12.29
CA ALA A 22 10.29 13.60 12.31
C ALA A 22 10.69 15.07 12.54
N ARG A 23 9.95 16.03 11.97
CA ARG A 23 10.21 17.46 12.13
C ARG A 23 9.82 18.00 13.51
N GLU A 24 8.73 17.51 14.09
CA GLU A 24 8.31 17.88 15.45
C GLU A 24 9.31 17.39 16.52
N ALA A 25 10.01 16.29 16.25
CA ALA A 25 11.06 15.76 17.13
C ALA A 25 12.40 16.51 16.99
N SER A 26 12.57 17.36 15.96
CA SER A 26 13.82 18.07 15.68
C SER A 26 13.89 19.42 16.41
N PRO A 27 15.05 19.83 16.96
CA PRO A 27 15.19 21.07 17.71
C PRO A 27 14.93 22.32 16.84
N ARG A 28 14.18 23.29 17.38
CA ARG A 28 13.70 24.51 16.68
C ARG A 28 14.77 25.61 16.46
N SER A 29 16.04 25.35 16.75
CA SER A 29 17.09 26.36 16.65
C SER A 29 17.66 26.41 15.24
N LEU A 30 17.14 27.31 14.41
CA LEU A 30 17.61 27.53 13.04
C LEU A 30 18.54 28.72 12.98
N SER A 31 19.85 28.44 12.93
CA SER A 31 20.89 29.47 12.83
C SER A 31 21.19 29.84 11.37
N ASP A 32 20.92 28.92 10.43
CA ASP A 32 21.25 29.05 9.01
C ASP A 32 20.12 28.49 8.13
N LEU A 33 19.57 29.37 7.29
CA LEU A 33 18.43 29.10 6.43
C LEU A 33 18.79 28.15 5.27
N ASP A 34 20.00 28.23 4.74
CA ASP A 34 20.43 27.36 3.63
C ASP A 34 20.64 25.92 4.09
N THR A 35 21.15 25.75 5.31
CA THR A 35 21.23 24.44 5.96
C THR A 35 19.84 23.89 6.24
N TRP A 36 18.92 24.71 6.74
CA TRP A 36 17.55 24.29 6.97
C TRP A 36 16.80 23.85 5.72
N VAL A 37 16.97 24.57 4.61
CA VAL A 37 16.35 24.22 3.32
C VAL A 37 16.91 22.90 2.79
N ARG A 38 18.22 22.66 2.93
CA ARG A 38 18.84 21.39 2.54
C ARG A 38 18.32 20.21 3.37
N GLU A 39 18.22 20.38 4.68
CA GLU A 39 17.63 19.38 5.59
C GLU A 39 16.19 19.09 5.21
N LEU A 40 15.38 20.12 4.93
CA LEU A 40 13.99 19.95 4.51
C LEU A 40 13.87 19.14 3.22
N HIS A 41 14.71 19.42 2.22
CA HIS A 41 14.75 18.65 0.99
C HIS A 41 15.17 17.19 1.22
N GLN A 42 16.10 16.96 2.14
CA GLN A 42 16.53 15.62 2.52
C GLN A 42 15.43 14.85 3.23
N ASP A 43 14.75 15.46 4.20
CA ASP A 43 13.64 14.85 4.94
C ASP A 43 12.50 14.46 3.98
N VAL A 44 12.13 15.36 3.07
CA VAL A 44 11.11 15.07 2.05
C VAL A 44 11.54 13.89 1.18
N ARG A 45 12.81 13.80 0.77
CA ARG A 45 13.32 12.65 -0.01
C ARG A 45 13.29 11.36 0.79
N GLN A 46 13.68 11.39 2.06
CA GLN A 46 13.66 10.21 2.94
C GLN A 46 12.25 9.67 3.17
N HIS A 47 11.26 10.56 3.18
CA HIS A 47 9.86 10.19 3.33
C HIS A 47 9.12 10.02 2.00
N THR A 48 9.80 10.14 0.87
CA THR A 48 9.23 9.89 -0.46
C THR A 48 9.66 8.52 -0.94
N THR A 49 8.68 7.65 -1.15
CA THR A 49 8.91 6.33 -1.74
C THR A 49 8.56 6.37 -3.22
N LEU A 50 9.38 5.69 -4.03
CA LEU A 50 9.06 5.39 -5.41
C LEU A 50 8.11 4.20 -5.40
N VAL A 51 6.93 4.38 -5.99
CA VAL A 51 6.00 3.30 -6.26
C VAL A 51 6.37 2.72 -7.62
N PRO A 52 6.80 1.44 -7.68
CA PRO A 52 7.03 0.77 -8.95
C PRO A 52 5.73 0.75 -9.76
N GLU A 53 5.81 1.19 -11.01
CA GLU A 53 4.70 1.20 -11.95
C GLU A 53 4.30 -0.24 -12.31
N GLU A 54 3.03 -0.55 -12.06
CA GLU A 54 2.26 -1.69 -12.57
C GLU A 54 2.97 -3.05 -12.77
N ALA A 55 3.70 -3.56 -11.78
CA ALA A 55 4.06 -4.97 -11.76
C ALA A 55 3.05 -5.83 -10.98
N ASN A 56 1.74 -5.64 -11.21
CA ASN A 56 0.64 -6.61 -10.93
C ASN A 56 -0.73 -5.99 -10.59
N ILE A 57 -1.06 -4.71 -10.84
CA ILE A 57 -2.40 -4.20 -10.46
C ILE A 57 -3.52 -5.07 -11.06
N GLN A 58 -3.44 -5.42 -12.35
CA GLN A 58 -4.41 -6.31 -12.98
C GLN A 58 -4.42 -7.74 -12.39
N LYS A 59 -3.26 -8.28 -12.00
CA LYS A 59 -3.21 -9.62 -11.35
C LYS A 59 -3.67 -9.58 -9.90
N ALA A 60 -3.43 -8.47 -9.21
CA ALA A 60 -3.91 -8.22 -7.86
C ALA A 60 -5.43 -8.06 -7.87
N ASP A 61 -5.99 -7.31 -8.82
CA ASP A 61 -7.43 -7.18 -9.01
C ASP A 61 -8.09 -8.50 -9.37
N ALA A 62 -7.49 -9.28 -10.29
CA ALA A 62 -7.98 -10.61 -10.62
C ALA A 62 -7.99 -11.53 -9.38
N ARG A 63 -6.88 -11.54 -8.62
CA ARG A 63 -6.76 -12.33 -7.39
C ARG A 63 -7.73 -11.87 -6.30
N LEU A 64 -7.95 -10.57 -6.14
CA LEU A 64 -8.92 -10.01 -5.20
C LEU A 64 -10.34 -10.38 -5.60
N SER A 65 -10.64 -10.37 -6.90
CA SER A 65 -11.93 -10.80 -7.44
C SER A 65 -12.20 -12.27 -7.12
N GLU A 66 -11.23 -13.16 -7.40
CA GLU A 66 -11.29 -14.58 -7.05
C GLU A 66 -11.50 -14.81 -5.53
N LEU A 67 -10.77 -14.07 -4.68
CA LEU A 67 -10.93 -14.16 -3.23
C LEU A 67 -12.32 -13.69 -2.77
N CYS A 68 -12.85 -12.63 -3.39
CA CYS A 68 -14.20 -12.14 -3.11
C CYS A 68 -15.26 -13.17 -3.50
N GLU A 69 -15.13 -13.81 -4.65
CA GLU A 69 -16.04 -14.87 -5.12
C GLU A 69 -15.97 -16.10 -4.21
N ALA A 70 -14.76 -16.55 -3.87
CA ALA A 70 -14.55 -17.66 -2.94
C ALA A 70 -15.18 -17.38 -1.57
N LEU A 71 -15.01 -16.17 -1.04
CA LEU A 71 -15.57 -15.74 0.23
C LEU A 71 -17.11 -15.65 0.18
N ARG A 72 -17.70 -15.15 -0.93
CA ARG A 72 -19.15 -15.18 -1.15
C ARG A 72 -19.69 -16.61 -1.14
N SER A 73 -19.05 -17.52 -1.88
CA SER A 73 -19.42 -18.94 -1.93
C SER A 73 -19.35 -19.61 -0.54
N LEU A 74 -18.27 -19.38 0.21
CA LEU A 74 -18.11 -19.91 1.57
C LEU A 74 -19.18 -19.37 2.53
N ARG A 75 -19.50 -18.08 2.46
CA ARG A 75 -20.58 -17.47 3.26
C ARG A 75 -21.94 -18.06 2.93
N THR A 76 -22.25 -18.26 1.65
CA THR A 76 -23.50 -18.91 1.22
C THR A 76 -23.59 -20.34 1.76
N ARG A 77 -22.51 -21.13 1.67
CA ARG A 77 -22.47 -22.49 2.23
C ARG A 77 -22.59 -22.53 3.75
N LEU A 78 -22.01 -21.54 4.44
CA LEU A 78 -22.13 -21.42 5.89
C LEU A 78 -23.56 -21.09 6.33
N LYS A 79 -24.32 -20.30 5.55
CA LYS A 79 -25.75 -20.05 5.82
C LYS A 79 -26.55 -21.36 5.86
N SER A 80 -26.26 -22.28 4.95
CA SER A 80 -26.89 -23.61 4.94
C SER A 80 -26.37 -24.54 6.06
N HIS A 81 -25.15 -24.32 6.55
CA HIS A 81 -24.51 -25.17 7.57
C HIS A 81 -23.88 -24.34 8.71
N PRO A 82 -24.69 -23.66 9.54
CA PRO A 82 -24.20 -22.62 10.45
C PRO A 82 -23.26 -23.16 11.53
N ARG A 83 -23.37 -24.43 11.90
CA ARG A 83 -22.53 -25.09 12.91
C ARG A 83 -21.19 -25.61 12.36
N ASN A 84 -20.94 -25.50 11.05
CA ASN A 84 -19.71 -26.01 10.44
C ASN A 84 -18.50 -25.14 10.82
N ARG A 85 -17.71 -25.63 11.79
CA ARG A 85 -16.51 -24.95 12.28
C ARG A 85 -15.41 -24.82 11.21
N SER A 86 -15.31 -25.78 10.28
CA SER A 86 -14.32 -25.76 9.21
C SER A 86 -14.58 -24.63 8.20
N LEU A 87 -15.85 -24.36 7.86
CA LEU A 87 -16.23 -23.23 7.00
C LEU A 87 -15.94 -21.88 7.67
N ARG A 88 -16.24 -21.76 8.98
CA ARG A 88 -15.92 -20.55 9.75
C ARG A 88 -14.41 -20.26 9.78
N ARG A 89 -13.58 -21.29 9.99
CA ARG A 89 -12.11 -21.18 9.94
C ARG A 89 -11.61 -20.75 8.58
N LYS A 90 -12.12 -21.34 7.49
CA LYS A 90 -11.74 -20.96 6.12
C LYS A 90 -12.12 -19.51 5.79
N ILE A 91 -13.29 -19.04 6.21
CA ILE A 91 -13.70 -17.63 6.03
C ILE A 91 -12.76 -16.69 6.79
N ALA A 92 -12.46 -17.00 8.06
CA ALA A 92 -11.53 -16.19 8.86
C ALA A 92 -10.11 -16.15 8.27
N GLN A 93 -9.65 -17.25 7.66
CA GLN A 93 -8.36 -17.32 6.98
C GLN A 93 -8.35 -16.45 5.70
N VAL A 94 -9.41 -16.49 4.90
CA VAL A 94 -9.52 -15.64 3.69
C VAL A 94 -9.57 -14.17 4.08
N GLN A 95 -10.31 -13.80 5.12
CA GLN A 95 -10.40 -12.42 5.62
C GLN A 95 -9.10 -11.87 6.22
N ARG A 96 -8.18 -12.75 6.65
CA ARG A 96 -6.87 -12.35 7.19
C ARG A 96 -5.83 -12.15 6.08
N ASN A 97 -6.05 -12.80 4.93
CA ASN A 97 -5.13 -12.82 3.79
C ASN A 97 -5.59 -11.91 2.63
N SER A 98 -6.74 -11.25 2.78
CA SER A 98 -7.28 -10.19 1.93
C SER A 98 -6.98 -8.83 2.52
#